data_AF-T1BN19-F1
#
_entry.id   AF-T1BN19-F1
#
_cell.length_a   1.000
_cell.length_b   1.000
_cell.length_c   1.000
_cell.angle_alpha   90.00
_cell.angle_beta   90.00
_cell.angle_gamma   90.00
#
_symmetry.space_group_name_H-M   'P 1'
#
loop_
_entity.id
_entity.type
_entity.pdbx_description
1 polymer ?
#
loop_
_entity_poly.entity_id
_entity_poly.type
_entity_poly.pdbx_seq_one_letter_code
_entity_poly.pdbx_strand_id
1 'polypeptide(L)'
;GDEMNLHVLQSQEARAEAKVLMKVQEHILSPRYGGPIIGMLHDHITAAFLLTYQNPRFSLSEVTYLFSKLPYDLPPPAGHEKDGTPYWLGKQLFSLTLPKDLTLEFRANIWNRCTCAPLHCPHDAWV
;
A
#
# COMPACT_ATOMS: atom_id res chain seq x y z
N GLY A 1 -4.17 27.66 -8.96
CA GLY A 1 -4.94 26.69 -8.16
C GLY A 1 -6.00 26.14 -9.05
N ASP A 2 -6.31 24.87 -8.93
CA ASP A 2 -7.31 24.22 -9.78
C ASP A 2 -8.71 24.49 -9.20
N GLU A 3 -9.67 24.71 -10.09
CA GLU A 3 -11.08 24.93 -9.74
C GLU A 3 -11.90 23.71 -10.18
N MET A 4 -12.83 23.26 -9.33
CA MET A 4 -13.68 22.10 -9.58
C MET A 4 -15.14 22.42 -9.31
N ASN A 5 -16.03 21.82 -10.10
CA ASN A 5 -17.47 22.01 -9.96
C ASN A 5 -18.07 21.03 -8.94
N LEU A 6 -19.05 21.51 -8.17
CA LEU A 6 -19.85 20.69 -7.27
C LEU A 6 -21.33 20.81 -7.65
N HIS A 7 -21.99 19.68 -7.88
CA HIS A 7 -23.41 19.61 -8.19
C HIS A 7 -24.16 18.84 -7.10
N VAL A 8 -25.34 19.33 -6.71
CA VAL A 8 -26.18 18.71 -5.67
C VAL A 8 -27.48 18.22 -6.27
N LEU A 9 -27.71 16.90 -6.19
CA LEU A 9 -28.89 16.24 -6.75
C LEU A 9 -30.10 16.42 -5.83
N GLN A 10 -31.23 16.86 -6.40
CA GLN A 10 -32.43 17.21 -5.64
C GLN A 10 -33.40 16.02 -5.47
N SER A 11 -33.65 15.25 -6.53
CA SER A 11 -34.60 14.12 -6.48
C SER A 11 -34.02 12.91 -5.75
N GLN A 12 -34.89 12.14 -5.09
CA GLN A 12 -34.48 10.90 -4.42
C GLN A 12 -33.97 9.87 -5.43
N GLU A 13 -34.56 9.82 -6.62
CA GLU A 13 -34.16 8.93 -7.72
C GLU A 13 -32.75 9.23 -8.19
N ALA A 14 -32.44 10.50 -8.50
CA ALA A 14 -31.09 10.89 -8.94
C ALA A 14 -30.04 10.63 -7.85
N ARG A 15 -30.40 10.86 -6.57
CA ARG A 15 -29.52 10.55 -5.44
C ARG A 15 -29.26 9.04 -5.32
N ALA A 16 -30.28 8.20 -5.52
CA ALA A 16 -30.15 6.76 -5.50
C ALA A 16 -29.28 6.27 -6.67
N GLU A 17 -29.53 6.78 -7.88
CA GLU A 17 -28.75 6.46 -9.08
C GLU A 17 -27.28 6.83 -8.90
N ALA A 18 -26.97 8.06 -8.50
CA ALA A 18 -25.58 8.48 -8.28
C ALA A 18 -24.90 7.66 -7.17
N LYS A 19 -25.63 7.28 -6.12
CA LYS A 19 -25.09 6.43 -5.05
C LYS A 19 -24.83 5.00 -5.50
N VAL A 20 -25.52 4.48 -6.51
CA VAL A 20 -25.30 3.12 -7.00
C VAL A 20 -24.29 3.11 -8.15
N LEU A 21 -24.40 4.03 -9.09
CA LEU A 21 -23.65 4.02 -10.34
C LEU A 21 -22.44 4.96 -10.37
N MET A 22 -22.42 6.03 -9.58
CA MET A 22 -21.42 7.10 -9.69
C MET A 22 -20.51 7.22 -8.47
N LYS A 23 -20.49 6.21 -7.61
CA LYS A 23 -19.56 6.14 -6.48
C LYS A 23 -18.12 6.00 -6.99
N VAL A 24 -17.22 6.80 -6.40
CA VAL A 24 -15.80 6.84 -6.80
C VAL A 24 -15.12 5.48 -6.65
N GLN A 25 -15.40 4.74 -5.56
CA GLN A 25 -14.79 3.44 -5.30
C GLN A 25 -15.16 2.36 -6.33
N GLU A 26 -16.27 2.52 -7.05
CA GLU A 26 -16.70 1.58 -8.10
C GLU A 26 -15.99 1.88 -9.45
N HIS A 27 -15.29 3.02 -9.54
CA HIS A 27 -14.61 3.50 -10.76
C HIS A 27 -13.08 3.57 -10.60
N ILE A 28 -12.50 2.67 -9.81
CA ILE A 28 -11.04 2.57 -9.66
C ILE A 28 -10.38 2.16 -10.97
N LEU A 29 -11.03 1.31 -11.77
CA LEU A 29 -10.54 0.84 -13.07
C LEU A 29 -11.05 1.73 -14.20
N SER A 30 -10.17 2.12 -15.13
CA SER A 30 -10.56 2.88 -16.31
C SER A 30 -11.23 1.98 -17.36
N PRO A 31 -12.42 2.34 -17.87
CA PRO A 31 -13.07 1.61 -18.96
C PRO A 31 -12.25 1.61 -20.27
N ARG A 32 -11.32 2.55 -20.45
CA ARG A 32 -10.54 2.70 -21.69
C ARG A 32 -9.52 1.57 -21.88
N TYR A 33 -8.88 1.12 -20.81
CA TYR A 33 -7.76 0.18 -20.86
C TYR A 33 -7.78 -0.88 -19.76
N GLY A 34 -8.83 -0.90 -18.92
CA GLY A 34 -9.04 -1.92 -17.88
C GLY A 34 -8.06 -1.87 -16.71
N GLY A 35 -7.21 -0.84 -16.61
CA GLY A 35 -6.23 -0.69 -15.55
C GLY A 35 -6.67 0.32 -14.48
N PRO A 36 -6.05 0.28 -13.28
CA PRO A 36 -6.36 1.23 -12.21
C PRO A 36 -5.97 2.65 -12.63
N ILE A 37 -6.90 3.59 -12.49
CA ILE A 37 -6.67 5.03 -12.68
C ILE A 37 -6.52 5.76 -11.34
N ILE A 38 -7.15 5.23 -10.28
CA ILE A 38 -6.97 5.69 -8.91
C ILE A 38 -5.87 4.84 -8.28
N GLY A 39 -4.85 5.48 -7.73
CA GLY A 39 -3.71 4.80 -7.11
C GLY A 39 -2.85 5.73 -6.25
N MET A 40 -1.79 5.16 -5.71
CA MET A 40 -0.81 5.86 -4.88
C MET A 40 0.05 6.82 -5.73
N LEU A 41 0.26 8.04 -5.22
CA LEU A 41 1.09 9.07 -5.85
C LEU A 41 2.07 9.68 -4.84
N HIS A 42 3.19 10.19 -5.37
CA HIS A 42 4.25 10.94 -4.68
C HIS A 42 4.61 10.32 -3.31
N ASP A 43 4.17 10.93 -2.22
CA ASP A 43 4.50 10.56 -0.84
C ASP A 43 4.18 9.11 -0.51
N HIS A 44 3.08 8.57 -1.05
CA HIS A 44 2.71 7.17 -0.84
C HIS A 44 3.77 6.22 -1.43
N ILE A 45 4.31 6.55 -2.60
CA ILE A 45 5.33 5.75 -3.27
C ILE A 45 6.64 5.81 -2.48
N THR A 46 7.03 7.03 -2.06
CA THR A 46 8.23 7.24 -1.24
C THR A 46 8.13 6.52 0.10
N ALA A 47 6.99 6.64 0.79
CA ALA A 47 6.75 5.99 2.07
C ALA A 47 6.74 4.47 1.93
N ALA A 48 6.07 3.92 0.92
CA ALA A 48 6.07 2.47 0.66
C ALA A 48 7.50 1.96 0.39
N PHE A 49 8.26 2.68 -0.43
CA PHE A 49 9.66 2.34 -0.68
C PHE A 49 10.50 2.34 0.60
N LEU A 50 10.45 3.42 1.39
CA LEU A 50 11.22 3.52 2.65
C LEU A 50 10.77 2.48 3.69
N LEU A 51 9.49 2.11 3.70
CA LEU A 51 8.96 1.09 4.59
C LEU A 51 9.49 -0.30 4.24
N THR A 52 9.62 -0.66 2.96
CA THR A 52 9.89 -2.05 2.55
C THR A 52 11.30 -2.32 2.03
N TYR A 53 11.99 -1.30 1.51
CA TYR A 53 13.29 -1.46 0.84
C TYR A 53 14.38 -1.95 1.78
N GLN A 54 15.04 -3.05 1.43
CA GLN A 54 16.03 -3.74 2.27
C GLN A 54 15.49 -4.22 3.63
N ASN A 55 14.17 -4.21 3.79
CA ASN A 55 13.45 -4.71 4.96
C ASN A 55 13.95 -4.13 6.30
N PRO A 56 13.76 -2.81 6.53
CA PRO A 56 14.25 -2.13 7.72
C PRO A 56 13.57 -2.64 9.00
N ARG A 57 14.22 -2.39 10.15
CA ARG A 57 13.72 -2.77 11.47
C ARG A 57 13.00 -1.61 12.13
N PHE A 58 11.88 -1.91 12.78
CA PHE A 58 11.08 -0.96 13.54
C PHE A 58 10.87 -1.44 14.97
N SER A 59 10.92 -0.51 15.91
CA SER A 59 10.61 -0.73 17.32
C SER A 59 9.10 -0.76 17.58
N LEU A 60 8.69 -1.28 18.74
CA LEU A 60 7.26 -1.36 19.11
C LEU A 60 6.57 0.01 19.11
N SER A 61 7.26 1.07 19.56
CA SER A 61 6.73 2.43 19.59
C SER A 61 6.48 2.97 18.18
N GLU A 62 7.42 2.75 17.26
CA GLU A 62 7.28 3.16 15.85
C GLU A 62 6.13 2.41 15.17
N VAL A 63 6.03 1.10 15.38
CA VAL A 63 4.92 0.31 14.83
C VAL A 63 3.57 0.79 15.39
N THR A 64 3.50 1.02 16.70
CA THR A 64 2.28 1.51 17.34
C THR A 64 1.86 2.87 16.80
N TYR A 65 2.82 3.76 16.55
CA TYR A 65 2.57 5.06 15.94
C TYR A 65 2.06 4.92 14.50
N LEU A 66 2.76 4.15 13.66
CA LEU A 66 2.42 3.92 12.26
C LEU A 66 1.02 3.33 12.08
N PHE A 67 0.66 2.35 12.92
CA PHE A 67 -0.62 1.65 12.84
C PHE A 67 -1.70 2.20 13.77
N SER A 68 -1.48 3.35 14.42
CA SER A 68 -2.43 3.94 15.38
C SER A 68 -3.84 4.21 14.83
N LYS A 69 -3.99 4.30 13.50
CA LYS A 69 -5.26 4.56 12.80
C LYS A 69 -5.85 3.34 12.10
N LEU A 70 -5.14 2.21 12.09
CA LEU A 70 -5.58 0.99 11.46
C LEU A 70 -5.99 -0.02 12.53
N PRO A 71 -7.07 -0.79 12.34
CA PRO A 71 -7.26 -1.98 13.14
C PRO A 71 -6.19 -3.00 12.74
N TYR A 72 -5.29 -3.34 13.67
CA TYR A 72 -4.23 -4.32 13.42
C TYR A 72 -4.06 -5.27 14.59
N ASP A 73 -3.83 -6.54 14.27
CA ASP A 73 -3.30 -7.51 15.21
C ASP A 73 -1.79 -7.54 15.02
N LEU A 74 -1.05 -7.12 16.04
CA LEU A 74 0.42 -7.06 15.95
C LEU A 74 0.96 -8.50 15.79
N PRO A 75 1.68 -8.81 14.71
CA PRO A 75 2.27 -10.11 14.54
C PRO A 75 3.41 -10.31 15.57
N PRO A 76 3.84 -11.56 15.82
CA PRO A 76 5.01 -11.80 16.66
C PRO A 76 6.23 -11.02 16.13
N PRO A 77 7.10 -10.52 17.02
CA PRO A 77 8.29 -9.80 16.60
C PRO A 77 9.16 -10.69 15.70
N ALA A 78 9.72 -10.09 14.65
CA ALA A 78 10.62 -10.80 13.73
C ALA A 78 11.91 -11.25 14.43
N GLY A 79 12.30 -10.55 15.49
CA GLY A 79 13.41 -10.91 16.35
C GLY A 79 13.58 -9.93 17.49
N HIS A 80 14.69 -10.08 18.20
CA HIS A 80 15.10 -9.18 19.27
C HIS A 80 16.48 -8.62 18.93
N GLU A 81 16.73 -7.36 19.26
CA GLU A 81 18.07 -6.79 19.22
C GLU A 81 18.95 -7.40 20.33
N LYS A 82 20.25 -7.05 20.32
CA LYS A 82 21.22 -7.52 21.32
C LYS A 82 20.80 -7.17 22.76
N ASP A 83 20.01 -6.12 22.88
CA ASP A 83 19.60 -5.50 24.14
C ASP A 83 18.28 -6.12 24.64
N GLY A 84 17.70 -7.08 23.91
CA GLY A 84 16.44 -7.74 24.22
C GLY A 84 15.20 -7.01 23.69
N THR A 85 15.35 -5.86 23.03
CA THR A 85 14.23 -5.10 22.47
C THR A 85 13.63 -5.80 21.25
N PRO A 86 12.31 -6.06 21.22
CA PRO A 86 11.67 -6.68 20.06
C PRO A 86 11.63 -5.71 18.86
N TYR A 87 11.83 -6.25 17.66
CA TYR A 87 11.70 -5.49 16.42
C TYR A 87 10.80 -6.19 15.40
N TRP A 88 10.22 -5.39 14.51
CA TRP A 88 9.42 -5.82 13.37
C TRP A 88 10.09 -5.41 12.08
N LEU A 89 9.85 -6.16 11.02
CA LEU A 89 10.43 -5.92 9.71
C LEU A 89 9.45 -5.16 8.81
N GLY A 90 9.96 -4.25 7.99
CA GLY A 90 9.14 -3.43 7.10
C GLY A 90 8.20 -4.21 6.18
N LYS A 91 8.69 -5.31 5.58
CA LYS A 91 7.86 -6.20 4.74
C LYS A 91 6.78 -6.90 5.56
N GLN A 92 7.10 -7.32 6.78
CA GLN A 92 6.13 -7.94 7.70
C GLN A 92 5.01 -6.96 8.04
N LEU A 93 5.34 -5.70 8.31
CA LEU A 93 4.36 -4.65 8.58
C LEU A 93 3.50 -4.34 7.35
N PHE A 94 4.12 -4.24 6.17
CA PHE A 94 3.38 -3.99 4.93
C PHE A 94 2.38 -5.12 4.62
N SER A 95 2.77 -6.38 4.87
CA SER A 95 1.89 -7.55 4.69
C SER A 95 0.61 -7.49 5.52
N LEU A 96 0.56 -6.75 6.64
CA LEU A 96 -0.67 -6.58 7.43
C LEU A 96 -1.74 -5.79 6.69
N THR A 97 -1.36 -4.99 5.69
CA THR A 97 -2.29 -4.18 4.90
C THR A 97 -2.87 -4.94 3.69
N LEU A 98 -2.35 -6.14 3.41
CA LEU A 98 -2.72 -6.96 2.25
C LEU A 98 -3.69 -8.10 2.64
N PRO A 99 -4.57 -8.53 1.72
CA PRO A 99 -5.35 -9.75 1.89
C PRO A 99 -4.46 -11.00 2.04
N LYS A 100 -4.88 -11.95 2.90
CA LYS A 100 -4.11 -13.17 3.21
C LYS A 100 -3.99 -14.16 2.04
N ASP A 101 -4.88 -14.05 1.06
CA ASP A 101 -4.99 -14.89 -0.13
C ASP A 101 -4.37 -14.25 -1.39
N LEU A 102 -3.75 -13.07 -1.25
CA LEU A 102 -3.12 -12.37 -2.36
C LEU A 102 -1.74 -12.97 -2.66
N THR A 103 -1.55 -13.46 -3.89
CA THR A 103 -0.24 -13.86 -4.43
C THR A 103 0.06 -13.02 -5.66
N LEU A 104 1.21 -12.33 -5.67
CA LEU A 104 1.65 -11.47 -6.76
C LEU A 104 3.15 -11.66 -6.97
N GLU A 105 3.60 -11.54 -8.21
CA GLU A 105 5.01 -11.51 -8.57
C GLU A 105 5.22 -10.43 -9.64
N PHE A 106 6.08 -9.46 -9.36
CA PHE A 106 6.39 -8.40 -10.33
C PHE A 106 7.74 -7.72 -10.06
N ARG A 107 8.19 -6.97 -11.07
CA ARG A 107 9.42 -6.16 -10.99
C ARG A 107 9.09 -4.79 -10.42
N ALA A 108 9.81 -4.38 -9.38
CA ALA A 108 9.73 -3.01 -8.87
C ALA A 108 10.40 -2.02 -9.83
N ASN A 109 9.96 -0.77 -9.81
CA ASN A 109 10.49 0.28 -10.69
C ASN A 109 11.98 0.61 -10.45
N ILE A 110 12.53 0.24 -9.29
CA ILE A 110 13.96 0.42 -8.96
C ILE A 110 14.87 -0.57 -9.69
N TRP A 111 14.31 -1.54 -10.43
CA TRP A 111 15.07 -2.54 -11.15
C TRP A 111 15.96 -1.91 -12.22
N ASN A 112 17.28 -1.92 -12.00
CA ASN A 112 18.26 -1.32 -12.90
C ASN A 112 18.88 -2.34 -13.88
N ARG A 113 18.04 -3.10 -14.60
CA ARG A 113 18.50 -4.08 -15.61
C ARG A 113 19.54 -5.10 -15.11
N CYS A 114 19.50 -5.46 -13.83
CA CYS A 114 20.36 -6.53 -13.30
C CYS A 114 19.97 -7.87 -13.97
N THR A 115 20.94 -8.75 -14.18
CA THR A 115 20.73 -10.15 -14.57
C THR A 115 20.44 -11.06 -13.37
N CYS A 116 20.11 -10.46 -12.22
CA CYS A 116 20.01 -11.16 -10.96
C CYS A 116 18.76 -12.05 -10.89
N ALA A 117 18.88 -13.20 -10.22
CA ALA A 117 17.78 -14.16 -10.09
C ALA A 117 16.60 -13.51 -9.33
N PRO A 118 15.34 -13.74 -9.76
CA PRO A 118 14.14 -13.14 -9.17
C PRO A 118 14.12 -13.15 -7.64
N LEU A 119 14.32 -14.32 -7.02
CA LEU A 119 14.16 -14.51 -5.58
C LEU A 119 15.33 -13.97 -4.72
N HIS A 120 16.50 -13.73 -5.33
CA HIS A 120 17.72 -13.33 -4.61
C HIS A 120 18.35 -12.09 -5.25
N CYS A 121 17.52 -11.10 -5.57
CA CYS A 121 17.97 -9.82 -6.08
C CYS A 121 18.74 -9.05 -4.98
N PRO A 122 20.04 -8.72 -5.16
CA PRO A 122 20.81 -7.96 -4.16
C PRO A 122 20.29 -6.52 -3.98
N HIS A 123 19.47 -6.02 -4.92
CA HIS A 123 18.91 -4.68 -4.90
C HIS A 123 17.45 -4.64 -4.44
N ASP A 124 16.90 -5.76 -3.95
CA ASP A 124 15.51 -5.85 -3.47
C ASP A 124 14.47 -5.33 -4.48
N ALA A 125 14.74 -5.55 -5.77
CA ALA A 125 13.96 -4.98 -6.87
C ALA A 125 12.90 -5.95 -7.43
N TRP A 126 12.75 -7.12 -6.82
CA TRP A 126 11.76 -8.13 -7.17
C TRP A 126 10.79 -8.32 -6.01
N VAL A 127 9.49 -8.28 -6.29
CA VAL A 127 8.40 -8.46 -5.33
C VAL A 127 7.67 -9.75 -5.63
#